data_AF-A0A7S2AEN2-F1
#
_entry.id   AF-A0A7S2AEN2-F1
#
_cell.length_a   1.000
_cell.length_b   1.000
_cell.length_c   1.000
_cell.angle_alpha   90.00
_cell.angle_beta   90.00
_cell.angle_gamma   90.00
#
_symmetry.space_group_name_H-M   'P 1'
#
loop_
_entity.id
_entity.type
_entity.pdbx_description
1 polymer ?
#
loop_
_entity_poly.entity_id
_entity_poly.type
_entity_poly.pdbx_seq_one_letter_code
_entity_poly.pdbx_strand_id
1 'polypeptide(L)'
;CPGRMPELSGNPSLMAGVLRETPALYAQLRTHKTNKGVTLAPCVKPGMDEVACSTAVGAGIVAGDESCYAMFREIFDPVIRGLHAATCADVFEAGYHHPTD
;
A
#
# COMPACT_ATOMS: atom_id res chain seq x y z
N CYS A 1 2.63 -8.18 -13.02
CA CYS A 1 3.40 -7.50 -11.96
C CYS A 1 4.87 -7.88 -12.04
N PRO A 2 5.81 -6.96 -11.80
CA PRO A 2 7.24 -7.27 -11.71
C PRO A 2 7.52 -8.41 -10.73
N GLY A 3 8.58 -9.19 -11.01
CA GLY A 3 8.97 -10.33 -10.17
C GLY A 3 9.65 -9.94 -8.86
N ARG A 4 10.14 -8.70 -8.77
CA ARG A 4 10.78 -8.12 -7.58
C ARG A 4 10.15 -6.78 -7.26
N MET A 5 10.03 -6.48 -5.97
CA MET A 5 9.58 -5.18 -5.48
C MET A 5 10.65 -4.11 -5.80
N PRO A 6 10.28 -2.91 -6.28
CA PRO A 6 11.20 -1.78 -6.40
C PRO A 6 11.72 -1.31 -5.05
N GLU A 7 12.80 -0.53 -5.04
CA GLU A 7 13.31 0.12 -3.83
C GLU A 7 12.37 1.24 -3.37
N LEU A 8 11.97 1.22 -2.09
CA LEU A 8 10.95 2.12 -1.52
C LEU A 8 11.47 3.06 -0.42
N SER A 9 12.79 3.07 -0.16
CA SER A 9 13.38 3.81 0.97
C SER A 9 13.08 5.32 0.95
N GLY A 10 12.92 5.91 -0.23
CA GLY A 10 12.59 7.34 -0.42
C GLY A 10 11.10 7.63 -0.60
N ASN A 11 10.21 6.64 -0.49
CA ASN A 11 8.79 6.81 -0.78
C ASN A 11 7.99 7.08 0.50
N PRO A 12 7.42 8.28 0.68
CA PRO A 12 6.72 8.65 1.91
C PRO A 12 5.28 8.12 1.99
N SER A 13 4.77 7.43 0.95
CA SER A 13 3.38 6.97 0.95
C SER A 13 3.10 5.88 2.00
N LEU A 14 1.84 5.80 2.43
CA LEU A 14 1.38 4.74 3.34
C LEU A 14 1.57 3.35 2.72
N MET A 15 1.28 3.20 1.43
CA MET A 15 1.53 1.96 0.67
C MET A 15 2.99 1.52 0.77
N ALA A 16 3.93 2.46 0.62
CA ALA A 16 5.35 2.16 0.77
C ALA A 16 5.75 1.85 2.22
N GLY A 17 5.10 2.46 3.21
CA GLY A 17 5.25 2.07 4.62
C GLY A 17 4.89 0.60 4.85
N VAL A 18 3.68 0.21 4.45
CA VAL A 18 3.17 -1.16 4.59
C VAL A 18 4.07 -2.19 3.90
N LEU A 19 4.52 -1.90 2.67
CA LEU A 19 5.41 -2.80 1.93
C LEU A 19 6.83 -2.89 2.53
N ARG A 20 7.30 -1.84 3.21
CA ARG A 20 8.59 -1.89 3.94
C ARG A 20 8.47 -2.68 5.25
N GLU A 21 7.36 -2.52 5.96
CA GLU A 21 7.09 -3.29 7.18
C GLU A 21 6.87 -4.77 6.89
N THR A 22 6.22 -5.10 5.76
CA THR A 22 5.96 -6.49 5.35
C THR A 22 6.32 -6.76 3.88
N PRO A 23 7.62 -6.87 3.52
CA PRO A 23 8.06 -7.04 2.13
C PRO A 23 7.53 -8.31 1.44
N ALA A 24 7.21 -9.34 2.21
CA ALA A 24 6.65 -10.59 1.70
C ALA A 24 5.26 -10.40 1.04
N LEU A 25 4.50 -9.36 1.44
CA LEU A 25 3.18 -9.07 0.86
C LEU A 25 3.26 -8.82 -0.64
N TYR A 26 4.31 -8.14 -1.11
CA TYR A 26 4.48 -7.90 -2.54
C TYR A 26 4.56 -9.22 -3.32
N ALA A 27 5.34 -10.18 -2.83
CA ALA A 27 5.53 -11.47 -3.48
C ALA A 27 4.26 -12.33 -3.48
N GLN A 28 3.44 -12.23 -2.43
CA GLN A 28 2.14 -12.91 -2.32
C GLN A 28 1.11 -12.27 -3.26
N LEU A 29 0.96 -10.95 -3.19
CA LEU A 29 -0.09 -10.22 -3.90
C LEU A 29 0.17 -10.06 -5.40
N ARG A 30 1.45 -10.07 -5.84
CA ARG A 30 1.79 -9.86 -7.27
C ARG A 30 1.19 -10.92 -8.21
N THR A 31 0.87 -12.11 -7.70
CA THR A 31 0.28 -13.21 -8.48
C THR A 31 -1.24 -13.16 -8.53
N HIS A 32 -1.89 -12.34 -7.68
CA HIS A 32 -3.33 -12.18 -7.69
C HIS A 32 -3.80 -11.24 -8.80
N LYS A 33 -5.04 -11.47 -9.22
CA LYS A 33 -5.71 -10.74 -10.29
C LYS A 33 -7.22 -10.77 -10.03
N THR A 34 -7.88 -9.63 -10.20
CA THR A 34 -9.35 -9.54 -10.08
C THR A 34 -10.02 -10.22 -11.27
N ASN A 35 -11.34 -10.43 -11.19
CA ASN A 35 -12.11 -11.01 -12.30
C ASN A 35 -12.09 -10.13 -13.57
N LYS A 36 -11.96 -8.81 -13.41
CA LYS A 36 -11.80 -7.84 -14.52
C LYS A 36 -10.34 -7.71 -14.98
N GLY A 37 -9.44 -8.33 -14.25
CA GLY A 37 -8.07 -8.52 -14.66
C GLY A 37 -7.06 -7.52 -14.13
N VAL A 38 -7.44 -6.74 -13.12
CA VAL A 38 -6.54 -5.82 -12.42
C VAL A 38 -5.57 -6.63 -11.57
N THR A 39 -4.27 -6.32 -11.68
CA THR A 39 -3.21 -6.94 -10.87
C THR A 39 -2.66 -5.90 -9.89
N LEU A 40 -1.81 -6.30 -8.94
CA LEU A 40 -1.23 -5.36 -7.97
C LEU A 40 -0.43 -4.21 -8.62
N ALA A 41 0.24 -4.47 -9.74
CA ALA A 41 1.14 -3.51 -10.38
C ALA A 41 0.46 -2.18 -10.76
N PRO A 42 -0.64 -2.15 -11.53
CA PRO A 42 -1.36 -0.91 -11.80
C PRO A 42 -1.91 -0.23 -10.54
N CYS A 43 -2.23 -0.98 -9.47
CA CYS A 43 -2.70 -0.40 -8.22
C CYS A 43 -1.63 0.43 -7.51
N VAL A 44 -0.39 -0.05 -7.47
CA VAL A 44 0.72 0.64 -6.77
C VAL A 44 1.52 1.57 -7.68
N LYS A 45 1.38 1.46 -9.01
CA LYS A 45 2.10 2.25 -10.01
C LYS A 45 2.12 3.75 -9.70
N PRO A 46 0.99 4.41 -9.34
CA PRO A 46 1.01 5.83 -9.06
C PRO A 46 1.90 6.19 -7.86
N GLY A 47 1.84 5.39 -6.78
CA GLY A 47 2.70 5.61 -5.62
C GLY A 47 4.17 5.32 -5.90
N MET A 48 4.48 4.45 -6.85
CA MET A 48 5.87 4.13 -7.26
C MET A 48 6.48 5.22 -8.15
N ASP A 49 5.68 5.79 -9.05
CA ASP A 49 6.15 6.80 -10.01
C ASP A 49 6.21 8.20 -9.38
N GLU A 50 5.22 8.54 -8.57
CA GLU A 50 5.11 9.85 -7.92
C GLU A 50 5.59 9.71 -6.47
N VAL A 51 6.88 9.92 -6.26
CA VAL A 51 7.42 10.13 -4.91
C VAL A 51 6.86 11.46 -4.42
N ALA A 52 5.83 11.40 -3.57
CA ALA A 52 5.12 12.59 -3.11
C ALA A 52 6.09 13.65 -2.57
N CYS A 53 5.79 14.92 -2.83
CA CYS A 53 6.47 16.06 -2.23
C CYS A 53 6.50 15.88 -0.69
N SER A 54 7.62 16.24 -0.05
CA SER A 54 7.94 15.93 1.36
C SER A 54 6.95 16.46 2.41
N THR A 55 5.90 17.15 2.01
CA THR A 55 4.94 17.84 2.87
C THR A 55 3.61 17.12 3.06
N ALA A 56 3.28 16.07 2.28
CA ALA A 56 2.02 15.33 2.43
C ALA A 56 2.18 13.83 2.20
N VAL A 57 1.81 13.02 3.20
CA VAL A 57 1.76 11.56 3.10
C VAL A 57 0.44 11.15 2.44
N GLY A 58 0.53 10.62 1.21
CA GLY A 58 -0.61 10.08 0.47
C GLY A 58 -0.76 8.56 0.63
N ALA A 59 -1.90 8.02 0.18
CA ALA A 59 -2.17 6.58 0.19
C ALA A 59 -1.14 5.80 -0.64
N GLY A 60 -0.77 6.29 -1.83
CA GLY A 60 0.19 5.62 -2.74
C GLY A 60 -0.36 4.37 -3.43
N ILE A 61 -1.67 4.12 -3.38
CA ILE A 61 -2.32 2.98 -4.01
C ILE A 61 -3.70 3.40 -4.56
N VAL A 62 -4.10 2.81 -5.69
CA VAL A 62 -5.42 3.01 -6.32
C VAL A 62 -6.10 1.67 -6.59
N ALA A 63 -7.43 1.63 -6.46
CA ALA A 63 -8.22 0.49 -6.89
C ALA A 63 -8.56 0.61 -8.38
N GLY A 64 -8.24 -0.41 -9.18
CA GLY A 64 -8.60 -0.46 -10.60
C GLY A 64 -10.02 -0.96 -10.84
N ASP A 65 -10.59 -1.69 -9.87
CA ASP A 65 -11.99 -2.09 -9.82
C ASP A 65 -12.43 -2.34 -8.37
N GLU A 66 -13.71 -2.59 -8.15
CA GLU A 66 -14.30 -2.81 -6.83
C GLU A 66 -13.73 -4.03 -6.08
N SER A 67 -13.25 -5.04 -6.81
CA SER A 67 -12.73 -6.27 -6.22
C SER A 67 -11.32 -6.08 -5.66
N CYS A 68 -10.61 -5.00 -6.01
CA CYS A 68 -9.29 -4.70 -5.48
C CYS A 68 -9.26 -4.64 -3.95
N TYR A 69 -10.31 -4.09 -3.32
CA TYR A 69 -10.37 -3.98 -1.85
C TYR A 69 -10.41 -5.34 -1.15
N ALA A 70 -11.05 -6.34 -1.77
CA ALA A 70 -11.07 -7.70 -1.23
C ALA A 70 -9.81 -8.50 -1.64
N MET A 71 -9.40 -8.39 -2.90
CA MET A 71 -8.32 -9.18 -3.50
C MET A 71 -6.93 -8.78 -3.03
N PHE A 72 -6.75 -7.51 -2.68
CA PHE A 72 -5.49 -6.96 -2.21
C PHE A 72 -5.66 -6.39 -0.79
N ARG A 73 -6.57 -6.97 0.00
CA ARG A 73 -6.94 -6.45 1.31
C ARG A 73 -5.75 -6.29 2.26
N GLU A 74 -4.74 -7.17 2.18
CA GLU A 74 -3.58 -7.09 3.08
C GLU A 74 -2.75 -5.83 2.89
N ILE A 75 -2.85 -5.15 1.73
CA ILE A 75 -2.23 -3.84 1.51
C ILE A 75 -3.25 -2.69 1.59
N PHE A 76 -4.50 -2.88 1.14
CA PHE A 76 -5.53 -1.83 1.20
C PHE A 76 -5.98 -1.54 2.63
N ASP A 77 -6.26 -2.55 3.46
CA ASP A 77 -6.76 -2.37 4.82
C ASP A 77 -5.81 -1.49 5.68
N PRO A 78 -4.49 -1.76 5.76
CA PRO A 78 -3.58 -0.91 6.54
C PRO A 78 -3.40 0.50 5.94
N VAL A 79 -3.39 0.65 4.61
CA VAL A 79 -3.31 1.98 3.97
C VAL A 79 -4.56 2.81 4.25
N ILE A 80 -5.74 2.20 4.15
CA ILE A 80 -7.02 2.86 4.46
C ILE A 80 -7.03 3.27 5.93
N ARG A 81 -6.61 2.39 6.85
CA ARG A 81 -6.50 2.74 8.28
C ARG A 81 -5.57 3.92 8.49
N GLY A 82 -4.37 3.93 7.90
CA GLY A 82 -3.44 5.07 8.03
C GLY A 82 -4.02 6.38 7.49
N LEU A 83 -4.73 6.32 6.37
CA LEU A 83 -5.35 7.50 5.75
C LEU A 83 -6.48 8.10 6.61
N HIS A 84 -7.26 7.25 7.29
CA HIS A 84 -8.43 7.67 8.08
C HIS A 84 -8.14 7.82 9.57
N ALA A 85 -7.04 7.25 10.07
CA ALA A 85 -6.52 7.49 11.42
C ALA A 85 -5.79 8.83 11.51
N ALA A 86 -5.29 9.36 10.38
CA ALA A 86 -4.68 10.68 10.30
C ALA A 86 -5.71 11.79 10.52
N THR A 87 -6.06 12.04 11.78
CA THR A 87 -6.20 13.44 12.22
C THR A 87 -4.78 14.01 12.33
N CYS A 88 -4.64 15.34 12.21
CA CYS A 88 -3.36 16.07 12.06
C CYS A 88 -2.26 15.81 13.13
N ALA A 89 -2.45 14.89 14.08
CA ALA A 89 -1.58 14.64 15.21
C ALA A 89 -0.87 13.26 15.23
N ASP A 90 -1.38 12.22 14.56
CA ASP A 90 -1.04 10.84 14.96
C ASP A 90 -0.07 10.09 14.01
N VAL A 91 0.42 10.71 12.94
CA VAL A 91 1.04 9.99 11.82
C VAL A 91 2.49 9.53 12.07
N PHE A 92 3.03 9.57 13.30
CA PHE A 92 4.43 9.16 13.53
C PHE A 92 4.74 8.30 14.76
N GLU A 93 3.80 8.01 15.67
CA GLU A 93 4.14 7.37 16.98
C GLU A 93 3.63 5.93 17.18
N ALA A 94 2.86 5.36 16.28
CA ALA A 94 2.34 3.99 16.48
C ALA A 94 3.14 2.97 15.64
N GLY A 95 4.28 2.52 16.18
CA GLY A 95 4.93 1.29 15.73
C GLY A 95 3.90 0.15 15.68
N TYR A 96 3.70 -0.41 14.49
CA TYR A 96 2.64 -1.38 14.22
C TYR A 96 2.89 -2.71 14.96
N HIS A 97 1.97 -3.08 15.86
CA HIS A 97 1.86 -4.43 16.43
C HIS A 97 0.59 -5.08 15.89
N HIS A 98 0.73 -6.22 15.21
CA HIS A 98 -0.38 -6.97 14.63
C HIS A 98 -1.24 -7.59 15.74
N PRO A 99 -2.55 -7.28 15.84
CA PRO A 99 -3.47 -8.05 16.68
C PRO A 99 -3.87 -9.30 15.92
N THR A 100 -3.55 -10.46 16.48
CA THR A 100 -4.13 -11.75 16.06
C THR A 100 -5.45 -11.92 16.83
N ASP A 101 -6.54 -12.10 16.10
CA ASP A 101 -7.74 -12.80 16.57
C ASP A 101 -7.74 -14.20 15.95
#